data_AF-U1FKF7-F1
#
_entry.id   AF-U1FKF7-F1
#
_cell.length_a   1.000
_cell.length_b   1.000
_cell.length_c   1.000
_cell.angle_alpha   90.00
_cell.angle_beta   90.00
_cell.angle_gamma   90.00
#
_symmetry.space_group_name_H-M   'P 1'
#
loop_
_entity.id
_entity.type
_entity.pdbx_description
1 polymer ?
#
loop_
_entity_poly.entity_id
_entity_poly.type
_entity_poly.pdbx_seq_one_letter_code
_entity_poly.pdbx_strand_id
1 'polypeptide(L)'
;MSVKNDTAFAPGISSNAGTKSGTKPKTVDAAAENDVLEKKGAFRPKIVAFCCNWCSYAGADLAGSNRLEYPADVKIIRIPCSCRLNPIFILRAFQRGADGVILCGCHPGDCHYTSGNYFARRRMTLLFSMLEFLGIEKGRTRVEWVSAAEGAKFAKTMHEFVETVTALGENKRLEDLRCKAK
;
A
#
# COMPACT_ATOMS: atom_id res chain seq x y z
N MET A 1 37.09 37.88 -49.72
CA MET A 1 36.40 38.33 -48.48
C MET A 1 37.05 37.56 -47.34
N SER A 2 38.20 38.00 -46.82
CA SER A 2 38.34 39.02 -45.75
C SER A 2 37.38 38.80 -44.58
N VAL A 3 37.81 38.75 -43.31
CA VAL A 3 39.15 38.84 -42.73
C VAL A 3 39.01 38.51 -41.23
N LYS A 4 39.97 37.72 -40.72
CA LYS A 4 40.61 37.73 -39.40
C LYS A 4 39.80 37.39 -38.13
N ASN A 5 40.23 36.46 -37.27
CA ASN A 5 41.51 36.18 -36.58
C ASN A 5 41.38 36.65 -35.12
N ASP A 6 41.68 35.77 -34.17
CA ASP A 6 42.81 35.93 -33.23
C ASP A 6 42.57 35.01 -32.01
N THR A 7 43.31 33.89 -31.93
CA THR A 7 44.49 33.67 -31.06
C THR A 7 44.12 33.61 -29.56
N ALA A 8 44.63 32.72 -28.70
CA ALA A 8 45.94 32.10 -28.70
C ALA A 8 46.09 31.09 -27.53
N PHE A 9 47.06 30.17 -27.71
CA PHE A 9 47.95 29.53 -26.71
C PHE A 9 47.51 28.29 -25.90
N ALA A 10 48.16 27.18 -26.25
CA ALA A 10 48.33 25.90 -25.54
C ALA A 10 49.55 25.97 -24.57
N PRO A 11 50.26 24.88 -24.18
CA PRO A 11 49.92 23.51 -23.70
C PRO A 11 50.69 23.09 -22.41
N GLY A 12 50.38 21.89 -21.87
CA GLY A 12 51.30 21.04 -21.06
C GLY A 12 51.51 21.46 -19.60
N ILE A 13 51.60 20.58 -18.60
CA ILE A 13 52.56 19.47 -18.45
C ILE A 13 52.00 18.44 -17.46
N SER A 14 52.20 17.16 -17.73
CA SER A 14 51.90 16.04 -16.84
C SER A 14 52.92 15.94 -15.68
N SER A 15 52.52 15.42 -14.51
CA SER A 15 53.16 14.21 -13.95
C SER A 15 52.64 13.79 -12.57
N ASN A 16 52.42 12.48 -12.48
CA ASN A 16 52.62 11.55 -11.36
C ASN A 16 51.74 11.57 -10.09
N ALA A 17 50.88 10.55 -10.06
CA ALA A 17 50.99 9.34 -9.20
C ALA A 17 51.11 9.50 -7.67
N GLY A 18 50.11 8.97 -6.97
CA GLY A 18 50.15 8.73 -5.53
C GLY A 18 48.86 8.11 -4.99
N THR A 19 48.74 6.79 -5.11
CA THR A 19 47.76 5.94 -4.44
C THR A 19 47.85 6.03 -2.91
N LYS A 20 46.72 6.28 -2.23
CA LYS A 20 46.35 5.73 -0.89
C LYS A 20 44.81 5.72 -0.80
N SER A 21 44.14 4.59 -1.07
CA SER A 21 43.66 3.63 -0.05
C SER A 21 43.07 4.30 1.21
N GLY A 22 41.75 4.21 1.42
CA GLY A 22 41.15 4.62 2.70
C GLY A 22 39.65 4.90 2.66
N THR A 23 38.85 3.84 2.62
CA THR A 23 37.57 3.67 3.35
C THR A 23 36.63 4.89 3.49
N LYS A 24 35.58 4.93 2.67
CA LYS A 24 34.40 5.81 2.88
C LYS A 24 33.68 5.39 4.19
N PRO A 25 33.50 6.25 5.20
CA PRO A 25 32.76 5.87 6.40
C PRO A 25 31.26 5.87 6.12
N LYS A 26 30.70 4.66 6.19
CA LYS A 26 29.35 4.23 6.62
C LYS A 26 28.27 5.31 6.73
N THR A 27 27.29 5.16 5.83
CA THR A 27 25.83 5.25 6.04
C THR A 27 25.39 5.62 7.46
N VAL A 28 24.99 6.87 7.64
CA VAL A 28 24.18 7.31 8.78
C VAL A 28 22.72 7.42 8.32
N ASP A 29 21.94 6.44 8.75
CA ASP A 29 20.55 6.54 9.20
C ASP A 29 19.50 7.12 8.24
N ALA A 30 19.14 6.31 7.23
CA ALA A 30 17.88 6.42 6.48
C ALA A 30 16.60 6.22 7.33
N ALA A 31 16.75 5.93 8.63
CA ALA A 31 15.64 5.83 9.58
C ALA A 31 15.09 7.20 10.01
N ALA A 32 15.79 8.30 9.72
CA ALA A 32 15.43 9.64 10.20
C ALA A 32 14.44 10.40 9.31
N GLU A 33 14.10 9.88 8.12
CA GLU A 33 13.24 10.60 7.15
C GLU A 33 11.76 10.17 7.21
N ASN A 34 11.45 9.06 7.89
CA ASN A 34 10.07 8.59 8.09
C ASN A 34 9.41 9.15 9.37
N ASP A 35 10.10 10.02 10.10
CA ASP A 35 9.59 10.65 11.33
C ASP A 35 8.88 12.01 11.06
N VAL A 36 8.58 12.33 9.79
CA VAL A 36 8.01 13.62 9.36
C VAL A 36 6.46 13.66 9.43
N LEU A 37 5.80 12.74 10.17
CA LEU A 37 4.33 12.72 10.30
C LEU A 37 3.81 12.68 11.75
N GLU A 38 4.60 13.15 12.72
CA GLU A 38 4.10 13.48 14.06
C GLU A 38 3.42 14.87 14.08
N LYS A 39 2.29 15.02 13.38
CA LYS A 39 1.35 16.13 13.65
C LYS A 39 0.35 15.67 14.71
N LYS A 40 0.46 16.21 15.93
CA LYS A 40 -0.58 16.12 16.99
C LYS A 40 -1.94 16.53 16.40
N GLY A 41 -2.82 15.55 16.18
CA GLY A 41 -4.15 15.72 15.56
C GLY A 41 -4.30 15.14 14.15
N ALA A 42 -3.28 14.50 13.58
CA ALA A 42 -3.39 13.85 12.26
C ALA A 42 -4.35 12.65 12.32
N PHE A 43 -5.39 12.69 11.49
CA PHE A 43 -6.34 11.60 11.30
C PHE A 43 -5.59 10.34 10.86
N ARG A 44 -5.67 9.28 11.68
CA ARG A 44 -5.11 7.96 11.36
C ARG A 44 -6.23 7.03 10.87
N PRO A 45 -6.27 6.67 9.59
CA PRO A 45 -7.37 5.89 9.04
C PRO A 45 -7.30 4.44 9.53
N LYS A 46 -8.41 3.93 10.09
CA LYS A 46 -8.51 2.53 10.49
C LYS A 46 -8.85 1.67 9.28
N ILE A 47 -7.88 0.89 8.79
CA ILE A 47 -8.05 0.06 7.61
C ILE A 47 -8.12 -1.42 7.98
N VAL A 48 -9.09 -2.12 7.40
CA VAL A 48 -9.22 -3.57 7.53
C VAL A 48 -8.94 -4.23 6.18
N ALA A 49 -7.93 -5.11 6.14
CA ALA A 49 -7.56 -5.86 4.96
C ALA A 49 -7.96 -7.33 5.11
N PHE A 50 -8.83 -7.83 4.23
CA PHE A 50 -9.15 -9.25 4.16
C PHE A 50 -8.21 -9.92 3.16
N CYS A 51 -7.35 -10.82 3.63
CA CYS A 51 -6.35 -11.47 2.78
C CYS A 51 -6.60 -12.97 2.69
N CYS A 52 -6.61 -13.51 1.47
CA CYS A 52 -6.65 -14.95 1.29
C CYS A 52 -5.36 -15.61 1.81
N ASN A 53 -5.51 -16.76 2.46
CA ASN A 53 -4.41 -17.49 3.09
C ASN A 53 -3.30 -17.86 2.10
N TRP A 54 -3.68 -18.29 0.89
CA TRP A 54 -2.76 -18.89 -0.06
C TRP A 54 -1.92 -17.89 -0.87
N CYS A 55 -2.46 -16.71 -1.18
CA CYS A 55 -1.78 -15.75 -2.05
C CYS A 55 -1.51 -14.45 -1.30
N SER A 56 -2.55 -13.69 -0.96
CA SER A 56 -2.37 -12.33 -0.46
C SER A 56 -1.81 -12.27 0.96
N TYR A 57 -2.12 -13.25 1.81
CA TYR A 57 -1.51 -13.35 3.14
C TYR A 57 -0.02 -13.71 3.02
N ALA A 58 0.33 -14.67 2.16
CA ALA A 58 1.73 -14.98 1.84
C ALA A 58 2.46 -13.77 1.20
N GLY A 59 1.77 -12.98 0.38
CA GLY A 59 2.31 -11.72 -0.17
C GLY A 59 2.58 -10.68 0.92
N ALA A 60 1.73 -10.61 1.95
CA ALA A 60 1.97 -9.78 3.13
C ALA A 60 3.18 -10.28 3.96
N ASP A 61 3.30 -11.61 4.14
CA ASP A 61 4.45 -12.23 4.82
C ASP A 61 5.76 -11.98 4.05
N LEU A 62 5.70 -12.02 2.71
CA LEU A 62 6.83 -11.70 1.85
C LEU A 62 7.20 -10.21 1.91
N ALA A 63 6.20 -9.31 2.00
CA ALA A 63 6.46 -7.89 2.21
C ALA A 63 7.21 -7.66 3.54
N GLY A 64 6.78 -8.33 4.62
CA GLY A 64 7.48 -8.31 5.90
C GLY A 64 8.89 -8.91 5.84
N SER A 65 9.06 -10.02 5.13
CA SER A 65 10.37 -10.69 4.95
C SER A 65 11.35 -9.82 4.16
N ASN A 66 10.85 -9.09 3.16
CA ASN A 66 11.62 -8.13 2.38
C ASN A 66 11.80 -6.78 3.10
N ARG A 67 11.28 -6.64 4.33
CA ARG A 67 11.32 -5.40 5.13
C ARG A 67 10.74 -4.21 4.37
N LEU A 68 9.70 -4.46 3.60
CA LEU A 68 8.96 -3.40 2.94
C LEU A 68 8.02 -2.77 3.95
N GLU A 69 8.22 -1.48 4.18
CA GLU A 69 7.36 -0.70 5.05
C GLU A 69 6.02 -0.46 4.35
N TYR A 70 4.95 -0.60 5.12
CA TYR A 70 3.63 -0.10 4.80
C TYR A 70 2.96 0.41 6.08
N PRO A 71 1.97 1.31 6.01
CA PRO A 71 1.43 1.96 7.18
C PRO A 71 0.86 0.96 8.19
N ALA A 72 1.24 1.12 9.47
CA ALA A 72 0.87 0.21 10.55
C ALA A 72 -0.65 0.20 10.88
N ASP A 73 -1.42 1.12 10.31
CA ASP A 73 -2.85 1.24 10.54
C ASP A 73 -3.69 0.17 9.81
N VAL A 74 -3.05 -0.65 8.97
CA VAL A 74 -3.68 -1.76 8.25
C VAL A 74 -3.76 -3.01 9.13
N LYS A 75 -4.97 -3.44 9.46
CA LYS A 75 -5.23 -4.69 10.20
C LYS A 75 -5.62 -5.81 9.24
N ILE A 76 -4.75 -6.81 9.12
CA ILE A 76 -4.97 -7.96 8.23
C ILE A 76 -5.81 -9.03 8.93
N ILE A 77 -6.93 -9.42 8.31
CA ILE A 77 -7.77 -10.55 8.68
C ILE A 77 -7.53 -11.67 7.68
N ARG A 78 -6.97 -12.78 8.17
CA ARG A 78 -6.72 -13.98 7.37
C ARG A 78 -8.01 -14.74 7.12
N ILE A 79 -8.30 -15.02 5.85
CA ILE A 79 -9.41 -15.89 5.43
C ILE A 79 -8.90 -17.01 4.52
N PRO A 80 -9.50 -18.20 4.51
CA PRO A 80 -9.01 -19.30 3.67
C PRO A 80 -9.04 -18.94 2.18
N CYS A 81 -10.09 -18.25 1.73
CA CYS A 81 -10.26 -17.79 0.36
C CYS A 81 -11.03 -16.46 0.33
N SER A 82 -10.79 -15.62 -0.67
CA SER A 82 -11.60 -14.43 -0.93
C SER A 82 -13.11 -14.71 -1.07
N CYS A 83 -13.51 -15.88 -1.59
CA CYS A 83 -14.91 -16.31 -1.67
C CYS A 83 -15.61 -16.43 -0.31
N ARG A 84 -14.83 -16.73 0.75
CA ARG A 84 -15.36 -16.88 2.10
C ARG A 84 -15.82 -15.56 2.69
N LEU A 85 -15.39 -14.44 2.11
CA LEU A 85 -15.83 -13.12 2.56
C LEU A 85 -17.32 -12.92 2.24
N ASN A 86 -18.13 -12.97 3.28
CA ASN A 86 -19.53 -12.56 3.24
C ASN A 86 -19.58 -11.01 3.33
N PRO A 87 -20.35 -10.33 2.44
CA PRO A 87 -20.57 -8.88 2.47
C PRO A 87 -20.94 -8.31 3.84
N ILE A 88 -21.62 -9.09 4.68
CA ILE A 88 -21.97 -8.69 6.05
C ILE A 88 -20.74 -8.34 6.89
N PHE A 89 -19.57 -8.96 6.63
CA PHE A 89 -18.34 -8.65 7.35
C PHE A 89 -17.77 -7.29 6.96
N ILE A 90 -17.92 -6.87 5.70
CA ILE A 90 -17.51 -5.55 5.24
C ILE A 90 -18.41 -4.48 5.87
N LEU A 91 -19.73 -4.71 5.85
CA LEU A 91 -20.70 -3.82 6.54
C LEU A 91 -20.40 -3.72 8.04
N ARG A 92 -20.09 -4.85 8.69
CA ARG A 92 -19.75 -4.87 10.10
C ARG A 92 -18.42 -4.18 10.41
N ALA A 93 -17.46 -4.20 9.48
CA ALA A 93 -16.22 -3.43 9.61
C ALA A 93 -16.52 -1.93 9.63
N PHE A 94 -17.34 -1.43 8.69
CA PHE A 94 -17.79 -0.04 8.68
C PHE A 94 -18.59 0.34 9.93
N GLN A 95 -19.48 -0.54 10.40
CA GLN A 95 -20.23 -0.34 11.65
C GLN A 95 -19.33 -0.24 12.90
N ARG A 96 -18.14 -0.82 12.86
CA ARG A 96 -17.14 -0.74 13.94
C ARG A 96 -16.19 0.45 13.80
N GLY A 97 -16.45 1.37 12.87
CA GLY A 97 -15.64 2.55 12.65
C GLY A 97 -14.38 2.28 11.81
N ALA A 98 -14.44 1.34 10.86
CA ALA A 98 -13.42 1.25 9.82
C ALA A 98 -13.58 2.39 8.82
N ASP A 99 -12.48 3.04 8.47
CA ASP A 99 -12.43 4.12 7.48
C ASP A 99 -12.25 3.58 6.06
N GLY A 100 -11.63 2.40 5.94
CA GLY A 100 -11.42 1.71 4.68
C GLY A 100 -11.39 0.19 4.84
N VAL A 101 -11.87 -0.51 3.81
CA VAL A 101 -11.86 -1.98 3.75
C VAL A 101 -11.31 -2.42 2.40
N ILE A 102 -10.26 -3.23 2.41
CA ILE A 102 -9.65 -3.81 1.21
C ILE A 102 -9.77 -5.33 1.22
N LEU A 103 -10.14 -5.91 0.08
CA LEU A 103 -10.12 -7.36 -0.15
C LEU A 103 -8.94 -7.69 -1.06
N CYS A 104 -8.00 -8.49 -0.57
CA CYS A 104 -6.91 -9.04 -1.36
C CYS A 104 -7.12 -10.53 -1.62
N GLY A 105 -7.09 -10.93 -2.89
CA GLY A 105 -7.21 -12.33 -3.30
C GLY A 105 -6.14 -12.77 -4.30
N CYS A 106 -6.17 -14.05 -4.65
CA CYS A 106 -5.37 -14.61 -5.74
C CYS A 106 -5.82 -14.05 -7.10
N HIS A 107 -4.89 -13.95 -8.05
CA HIS A 107 -5.19 -13.57 -9.44
C HIS A 107 -6.31 -14.43 -10.06
N PRO A 108 -7.19 -13.86 -10.89
CA PRO A 108 -8.16 -14.62 -11.66
C PRO A 108 -7.46 -15.73 -12.46
N GLY A 109 -7.81 -16.99 -12.21
CA GLY A 109 -7.14 -18.17 -12.78
C GLY A 109 -6.28 -18.94 -11.78
N ASP A 110 -5.63 -18.23 -10.84
CA ASP A 110 -4.68 -18.81 -9.88
C ASP A 110 -5.31 -19.05 -8.50
N CYS A 111 -6.63 -19.22 -8.44
CA CYS A 111 -7.29 -19.49 -7.18
C CYS A 111 -6.96 -20.91 -6.72
N HIS A 112 -6.47 -21.04 -5.47
CA HIS A 112 -6.26 -22.36 -4.86
C HIS A 112 -7.53 -23.23 -4.85
N TYR A 113 -8.70 -22.60 -4.75
CA TYR A 113 -10.00 -23.28 -4.83
C TYR A 113 -10.67 -23.12 -6.21
N THR A 114 -9.86 -23.01 -7.26
CA THR A 114 -10.23 -22.92 -8.68
C THR A 114 -10.99 -21.67 -9.07
N SER A 115 -12.19 -21.46 -8.52
CA SER A 115 -13.12 -20.41 -8.97
C SER A 115 -13.53 -19.41 -7.89
N GLY A 116 -13.04 -19.58 -6.65
CA GLY A 116 -13.48 -18.78 -5.50
C GLY A 116 -13.33 -17.27 -5.67
N ASN A 117 -12.25 -16.82 -6.28
CA ASN A 117 -12.03 -15.39 -6.54
C ASN A 117 -13.01 -14.78 -7.55
N TYR A 118 -13.50 -15.54 -8.55
CA TYR A 118 -14.51 -15.05 -9.49
C TYR A 118 -15.86 -14.80 -8.83
N PHE A 119 -16.24 -15.63 -7.84
CA PHE A 119 -17.43 -15.38 -7.03
C PHE A 119 -17.25 -14.15 -6.15
N ALA A 120 -16.08 -14.00 -5.51
CA ALA A 120 -15.76 -12.82 -4.72
C ALA A 120 -15.82 -11.54 -5.56
N ARG A 121 -15.22 -11.54 -6.77
CA ARG A 121 -15.24 -10.40 -7.70
C ARG A 121 -16.66 -9.92 -7.98
N ARG A 122 -17.55 -10.82 -8.43
CA ARG A 122 -18.96 -10.50 -8.71
C ARG A 122 -19.68 -9.96 -7.48
N ARG A 123 -19.49 -10.60 -6.33
CA ARG A 123 -20.15 -10.23 -5.08
C ARG A 123 -19.70 -8.86 -4.57
N MET A 124 -18.40 -8.57 -4.64
CA MET A 124 -17.85 -7.28 -4.19
C MET A 124 -18.22 -6.15 -5.14
N THR A 125 -18.31 -6.38 -6.45
CA THR A 125 -18.81 -5.37 -7.39
C THR A 125 -20.22 -4.90 -7.02
N LEU A 126 -21.15 -5.84 -6.77
CA LEU A 126 -22.52 -5.50 -6.36
C LEU A 126 -22.55 -4.79 -5.01
N LEU A 127 -21.76 -5.27 -4.04
CA LEU A 127 -21.69 -4.66 -2.71
C LEU A 127 -21.17 -3.23 -2.80
N PHE A 128 -20.11 -2.97 -3.55
CA PHE A 128 -19.50 -1.64 -3.61
C PHE A 128 -20.42 -0.64 -4.30
N SER A 129 -21.15 -1.06 -5.35
CA SER A 129 -22.20 -0.22 -5.94
C SER A 129 -23.34 0.08 -4.96
N MET A 130 -23.73 -0.89 -4.12
CA MET A 130 -24.73 -0.67 -3.07
C MET A 130 -24.21 0.27 -1.98
N LEU A 131 -22.93 0.15 -1.58
CA LEU A 131 -22.32 1.02 -0.59
C LEU A 131 -22.22 2.47 -1.08
N GLU A 132 -21.89 2.65 -2.37
CA GLU A 132 -21.89 3.96 -3.02
C GLU A 132 -23.29 4.60 -3.01
N PHE A 133 -24.33 3.82 -3.30
CA PHE A 133 -25.72 4.27 -3.20
C PHE A 133 -26.12 4.65 -1.76
N LEU A 134 -25.63 3.94 -0.75
CA LEU A 134 -25.83 4.27 0.67
C LEU A 134 -24.99 5.47 1.14
N GLY A 135 -24.15 6.04 0.28
CA GLY A 135 -23.33 7.20 0.56
C GLY A 135 -21.95 6.91 1.15
N ILE A 136 -21.46 5.67 1.10
CA ILE A 136 -20.02 5.42 1.35
C ILE A 136 -19.24 5.79 0.09
N GLU A 137 -18.18 6.59 0.21
CA GLU A 137 -17.34 6.92 -0.92
C GLU A 137 -16.64 5.68 -1.50
N LYS A 138 -16.66 5.55 -2.83
CA LYS A 138 -16.09 4.41 -3.56
C LYS A 138 -14.62 4.12 -3.21
N GLY A 139 -13.85 5.15 -2.87
CA GLY A 139 -12.43 5.02 -2.49
C GLY A 139 -12.20 4.34 -1.13
N ARG A 140 -13.23 4.16 -0.30
CA ARG A 140 -13.12 3.43 0.98
C ARG A 140 -13.15 1.91 0.82
N THR A 141 -13.52 1.40 -0.35
CA THR A 141 -13.53 -0.04 -0.63
C THR A 141 -12.74 -0.37 -1.87
N ARG A 142 -11.83 -1.35 -1.78
CA ARG A 142 -11.02 -1.78 -2.92
C ARG A 142 -10.93 -3.31 -2.96
N VAL A 143 -10.91 -3.88 -4.17
CA VAL A 143 -10.50 -5.27 -4.40
C VAL A 143 -9.18 -5.23 -5.14
N GLU A 144 -8.20 -5.96 -4.63
CA GLU A 144 -6.89 -6.11 -5.27
C GLU A 144 -6.54 -7.59 -5.42
N TRP A 145 -5.80 -7.93 -6.49
CA TRP A 145 -5.33 -9.28 -6.74
C TRP A 145 -3.81 -9.33 -6.59
N VAL A 146 -3.36 -10.06 -5.57
CA VAL A 146 -1.96 -10.14 -5.16
C VAL A 146 -1.59 -11.61 -4.98
N SER A 147 -0.57 -12.06 -5.73
CA SER A 147 0.02 -13.38 -5.65
C SER A 147 0.93 -13.52 -4.42
N ALA A 148 1.31 -14.76 -4.09
CA ALA A 148 2.23 -15.03 -2.98
C ALA A 148 3.63 -14.40 -3.18
N ALA A 149 4.07 -14.24 -4.44
CA ALA A 149 5.38 -13.68 -4.78
C ALA A 149 5.38 -12.16 -4.94
N GLU A 150 4.21 -11.52 -4.86
CA GLU A 150 4.02 -10.09 -5.14
C GLU A 150 4.10 -9.22 -3.87
N GLY A 151 5.12 -9.42 -3.02
CA GLY A 151 5.28 -8.66 -1.77
C GLY A 151 5.46 -7.15 -1.98
N ALA A 152 6.22 -6.76 -3.01
CA ALA A 152 6.39 -5.35 -3.38
C ALA A 152 5.07 -4.68 -3.82
N LYS A 153 4.24 -5.43 -4.55
CA LYS A 153 2.93 -4.97 -4.97
C LYS A 153 2.00 -4.82 -3.77
N PHE A 154 2.02 -5.76 -2.83
CA PHE A 154 1.22 -5.68 -1.61
C PHE A 154 1.51 -4.39 -0.83
N ALA A 155 2.79 -4.12 -0.55
CA ALA A 155 3.20 -2.91 0.16
C ALA A 155 2.76 -1.63 -0.58
N LYS A 156 2.98 -1.58 -1.90
CA LYS A 156 2.55 -0.45 -2.75
C LYS A 156 1.04 -0.25 -2.70
N THR A 157 0.25 -1.31 -2.85
CA THR A 157 -1.22 -1.23 -2.76
C THR A 157 -1.68 -0.71 -1.41
N MET A 158 -1.05 -1.16 -0.31
CA MET A 158 -1.41 -0.68 1.02
C MET A 158 -1.09 0.81 1.21
N HIS A 159 0.07 1.27 0.71
CA HIS A 159 0.40 2.71 0.67
C HIS A 159 -0.65 3.52 -0.10
N GLU A 160 -0.90 3.16 -1.36
CA GLU A 160 -1.89 3.84 -2.21
C GLU A 160 -3.29 3.88 -1.56
N PHE A 161 -3.68 2.78 -0.92
CA PHE A 161 -4.99 2.69 -0.28
C PHE A 161 -5.07 3.55 0.98
N VAL A 162 -4.02 3.57 1.80
CA VAL A 162 -3.95 4.44 2.99
C VAL A 162 -3.98 5.91 2.58
N GLU A 163 -3.24 6.30 1.55
CA GLU A 163 -3.26 7.66 0.99
C GLU A 163 -4.67 8.04 0.51
N THR A 164 -5.32 7.14 -0.23
CA THR A 164 -6.69 7.34 -0.71
C THR A 164 -7.68 7.55 0.44
N VAL A 165 -7.63 6.71 1.47
CA VAL A 165 -8.54 6.80 2.62
C VAL A 165 -8.23 8.03 3.47
N THR A 166 -6.96 8.40 3.62
CA THR A 166 -6.54 9.61 4.34
C THR A 166 -7.07 10.87 3.65
N ALA A 167 -7.02 10.92 2.32
CA ALA A 167 -7.56 12.04 1.54
C ALA A 167 -9.09 12.16 1.67
N LEU A 168 -9.80 11.05 1.89
CA LEU A 168 -11.25 11.04 2.12
C LEU A 168 -11.65 11.40 3.56
N GLY A 169 -10.73 11.33 4.51
CA GLY A 169 -10.96 11.64 5.92
C GLY A 169 -11.79 10.59 6.67
N GLU A 170 -12.24 10.95 7.87
CA GLU A 170 -12.99 10.06 8.78
C GLU A 170 -14.33 9.62 8.22
N ASN A 171 -14.62 8.32 8.31
CA ASN A 171 -15.92 7.79 7.93
C ASN A 171 -16.98 8.10 9.00
N LYS A 172 -17.91 9.01 8.68
CA LYS A 172 -19.04 9.36 9.58
C LYS A 172 -20.31 8.56 9.29
N ARG A 173 -20.31 7.67 8.29
CA ARG A 173 -21.49 6.95 7.81
C ARG A 173 -21.44 5.48 8.19
N LEU A 174 -22.63 4.94 8.51
CA LEU A 174 -22.87 3.54 8.87
C LEU A 174 -22.19 3.04 10.15
N GLU A 175 -21.49 3.92 10.87
CA GLU A 175 -20.90 3.60 12.17
C GLU A 175 -21.99 3.36 13.22
N ASP A 176 -21.88 2.26 13.96
CA ASP A 176 -22.79 1.94 15.06
C ASP A 176 -22.40 2.76 16.30
N LEU A 177 -23.32 3.60 16.79
CA LEU A 177 -23.12 4.43 17.99
C LEU A 177 -22.72 3.60 19.22
N ARG A 178 -23.12 2.33 19.30
CA ARG A 178 -22.76 1.42 20.39
C ARG A 178 -21.28 1.04 20.37
N CYS A 179 -20.62 1.12 19.22
CA CYS A 179 -19.21 0.81 19.07
C CYS A 179 -18.29 1.98 19.46
N LYS A 180 -18.81 3.21 19.61
CA LYS A 180 -18.02 4.41 19.97
C LYS A 180 -17.59 4.46 21.43
N ALA A 181 -18.33 3.80 22.32
CA ALA A 181 -18.20 3.96 23.77
C ALA A 181 -17.24 2.96 24.43
N LYS A 182 -16.29 2.37 23.69
CA LYS A 182 -15.35 1.36 24.21
C LYS A 182 -13.90 1.69 23.90
#